data_AF-A0A935ENQ4-F1
#
_entry.id   AF-A0A935ENQ4-F1
#
_cell.length_a   1.000
_cell.length_b   1.000
_cell.length_c   1.000
_cell.angle_alpha   90.00
_cell.angle_beta   90.00
_cell.angle_gamma   90.00
#
_symmetry.space_group_name_H-M   'P 1'
#
loop_
_entity.id
_entity.type
_entity.pdbx_description
1 polymer ?
#
loop_
_entity_poly.entity_id
_entity_poly.type
_entity_poly.pdbx_seq_one_letter_code
_entity_poly.pdbx_strand_id
1 'polypeptide(L)'
;MGWSVTYDKSLAGLIEELTKTETQSDGSGWECLRHATVGNVLWTVWEVTPATPVPPKAYRPPYRFIGCHLLAPGGKGFGWGYKGMDESVGPVYYTCPLAYLDLVPVASAAWREQVRAWHAARNRKVEVGDVLILEGFAIPQLKIVEKQGRRLTGEYQGQLYRVPPRVLARVVEQRKAA
;
A
#
# COMPACT_ATOMS: atom_id res chain seq x y z
N MET A 1 4.75 -18.30 -5.16
CA MET A 1 4.33 -16.88 -5.35
C MET A 1 5.27 -16.18 -6.32
N GLY A 2 5.04 -16.38 -7.63
CA GLY A 2 5.86 -15.81 -8.71
C GLY A 2 5.34 -14.45 -9.20
N TRP A 3 6.06 -13.85 -10.14
CA TRP A 3 5.60 -12.67 -10.88
C TRP A 3 4.80 -13.11 -12.11
N SER A 4 3.66 -12.48 -12.32
CA SER A 4 2.89 -12.57 -13.56
C SER A 4 3.30 -11.41 -14.46
N VAL A 5 3.80 -11.69 -15.67
CA VAL A 5 4.18 -10.67 -16.64
C VAL A 5 3.15 -10.65 -17.76
N THR A 6 2.62 -9.46 -18.05
CA THR A 6 1.73 -9.26 -19.20
C THR A 6 2.49 -8.58 -20.31
N TYR A 7 2.67 -9.27 -21.43
CA TYR A 7 3.34 -8.71 -22.61
C TYR A 7 2.57 -7.49 -23.13
N ASP A 8 3.31 -6.44 -23.47
CA ASP A 8 2.81 -5.19 -24.08
C ASP A 8 1.70 -4.43 -23.35
N LYS A 9 1.36 -4.80 -22.11
CA LYS A 9 0.36 -4.05 -21.34
C LYS A 9 0.95 -2.78 -20.73
N SER A 10 0.19 -1.70 -20.87
CA SER A 10 0.39 -0.48 -20.09
C SER A 10 0.01 -0.72 -18.63
N LEU A 11 0.54 0.11 -17.73
CA LEU A 11 0.15 0.11 -16.31
C LEU A 11 -1.37 0.25 -16.15
N ALA A 12 -1.99 1.13 -16.94
CA ALA A 12 -3.43 1.36 -16.87
C ALA A 12 -4.23 0.11 -17.28
N GLY A 13 -3.85 -0.54 -18.38
CA GLY A 13 -4.50 -1.77 -18.83
C GLY A 13 -4.30 -2.94 -17.87
N LEU A 14 -3.15 -3.00 -17.19
CA LEU A 14 -2.93 -3.97 -16.13
C LEU A 14 -3.81 -3.70 -14.90
N ILE A 15 -3.97 -2.44 -14.48
CA ILE A 15 -4.86 -2.08 -13.37
C ILE A 15 -6.31 -2.40 -13.72
N GLU A 16 -6.75 -2.10 -14.94
CA GLU A 16 -8.10 -2.42 -15.42
C GLU A 16 -8.37 -3.93 -15.34
N GLU A 17 -7.43 -4.76 -15.82
CA GLU A 17 -7.53 -6.22 -15.68
C GLU A 17 -7.61 -6.65 -14.21
N LEU A 18 -6.71 -6.16 -13.37
CA LEU A 18 -6.64 -6.51 -11.95
C LEU A 18 -7.79 -5.96 -11.11
N THR A 19 -8.69 -5.17 -11.67
CA THR A 19 -9.84 -4.58 -10.98
C THR A 19 -11.16 -4.90 -11.67
N LYS A 20 -11.13 -5.74 -12.70
CA LYS A 20 -12.30 -6.12 -13.47
C LYS A 20 -13.22 -7.02 -12.66
N THR A 21 -14.47 -6.61 -12.52
CA THR A 21 -15.52 -7.48 -11.99
C THR A 21 -15.85 -8.55 -13.03
N GLU A 22 -15.76 -9.82 -12.66
CA GLU A 22 -16.03 -10.93 -13.57
C GLU A 22 -16.53 -12.19 -12.85
N THR A 23 -17.16 -13.08 -13.62
CA THR A 23 -17.48 -14.43 -13.17
C THR A 23 -16.35 -15.35 -13.61
N GLN A 24 -15.74 -16.02 -12.65
CA GLN A 24 -14.65 -16.95 -12.90
C GLN A 24 -15.16 -18.22 -13.58
N SER A 25 -14.23 -19.00 -14.13
CA SER A 25 -14.54 -20.27 -14.82
C SER A 25 -15.19 -21.31 -13.91
N ASP A 26 -14.97 -21.22 -12.60
CA ASP A 26 -15.62 -22.07 -11.59
C ASP A 26 -17.05 -21.63 -11.26
N GLY A 27 -17.54 -20.54 -11.86
CA GLY A 27 -18.86 -19.94 -11.64
C GLY A 27 -18.91 -18.96 -10.46
N SER A 28 -17.80 -18.69 -9.78
CA SER A 28 -17.76 -17.69 -8.70
C SER A 28 -17.77 -16.26 -9.26
N GLY A 29 -18.60 -15.39 -8.70
CA GLY A 29 -18.63 -13.98 -9.05
C GLY A 29 -17.63 -13.20 -8.20
N TRP A 30 -16.78 -12.40 -8.84
CA TRP A 30 -15.77 -11.56 -8.17
C TRP A 30 -16.04 -10.10 -8.52
N GLU A 31 -16.35 -9.29 -7.51
CA GLU A 31 -16.63 -7.86 -7.65
C GLU A 31 -15.60 -7.00 -6.95
N CYS A 32 -15.01 -6.06 -7.69
CA CYS A 32 -14.07 -5.09 -7.14
C CYS A 32 -14.84 -3.89 -6.57
N LEU A 33 -14.99 -3.83 -5.25
CA LEU A 33 -15.73 -2.76 -4.57
C LEU A 33 -14.96 -1.45 -4.53
N ARG A 34 -13.63 -1.54 -4.32
CA ARG A 34 -12.71 -0.40 -4.22
C ARG A 34 -11.33 -0.79 -4.69
N HIS A 35 -10.61 0.15 -5.31
CA HIS A 35 -9.19 0.00 -5.58
C HIS A 35 -8.45 1.33 -5.48
N ALA A 36 -7.17 1.28 -5.11
CA ALA A 36 -6.31 2.44 -5.03
C ALA A 36 -4.85 2.06 -5.28
N THR A 37 -4.14 2.88 -6.06
CA THR A 37 -2.72 2.69 -6.32
C THR A 37 -1.90 3.64 -5.46
N VAL A 38 -0.99 3.11 -4.65
CA VAL A 38 -0.06 3.90 -3.83
C VAL A 38 1.38 3.52 -4.18
N GLY A 39 2.03 4.37 -4.98
CA GLY A 39 3.32 4.05 -5.58
C GLY A 39 3.16 2.89 -6.57
N ASN A 40 3.92 1.81 -6.36
CA ASN A 40 3.88 0.60 -7.18
C ASN A 40 3.06 -0.52 -6.53
N VAL A 41 2.12 -0.19 -5.64
CA VAL A 41 1.24 -1.17 -4.99
C VAL A 41 -0.20 -0.81 -5.31
N LEU A 42 -0.90 -1.73 -5.95
CA LEU A 42 -2.35 -1.67 -6.15
C LEU A 42 -3.03 -2.41 -4.99
N TRP A 43 -3.86 -1.69 -4.26
CA TRP A 43 -4.73 -2.23 -3.22
C TRP A 43 -6.13 -2.39 -3.77
N THR A 44 -6.76 -3.54 -3.50
CA THR A 44 -8.12 -3.87 -3.95
C THR A 44 -8.96 -4.36 -2.77
N VAL A 45 -10.28 -4.15 -2.86
CA VAL A 45 -11.28 -4.77 -1.98
C VAL A 45 -12.20 -5.57 -2.86
N TRP A 46 -12.24 -6.87 -2.62
CA TRP A 46 -13.06 -7.80 -3.37
C TRP A 46 -14.24 -8.29 -2.54
N GLU A 47 -15.37 -8.50 -3.19
CA GLU A 47 -16.45 -9.36 -2.72
C GLU A 47 -16.57 -10.57 -3.64
N VAL A 48 -16.61 -11.76 -3.05
CA VAL A 48 -16.74 -13.02 -3.80
C VAL A 48 -18.05 -13.68 -3.47
N THR A 49 -18.80 -13.97 -4.52
CA THR A 49 -20.00 -14.81 -4.49
C THR A 49 -19.62 -16.21 -4.94
N PRO A 50 -19.68 -17.24 -4.07
CA PRO A 50 -19.28 -18.60 -4.43
C PRO A 50 -20.23 -19.20 -5.48
N ALA A 51 -19.70 -20.08 -6.32
CA ALA A 51 -20.49 -20.88 -7.25
C ALA A 51 -21.42 -21.86 -6.51
N THR A 52 -22.47 -22.30 -7.20
CA THR A 52 -23.37 -23.35 -6.70
C THR A 52 -22.89 -24.73 -7.15
N PRO A 53 -22.80 -25.74 -6.26
CA PRO A 53 -23.16 -25.71 -4.84
C PRO A 53 -22.10 -25.01 -3.97
N VAL A 54 -22.56 -24.27 -2.96
CA VAL A 54 -21.67 -23.52 -2.06
C VAL A 54 -20.76 -24.48 -1.28
N PRO A 55 -19.43 -24.30 -1.30
CA PRO A 55 -18.50 -25.17 -0.59
C PRO A 55 -18.77 -25.20 0.94
N PRO A 56 -18.78 -26.38 1.60
CA PRO A 56 -19.31 -26.55 2.97
C PRO A 56 -18.63 -25.78 4.11
N LYS A 57 -17.44 -25.17 3.90
CA LYS A 57 -16.60 -24.67 5.02
C LYS A 57 -15.87 -23.34 4.83
N ALA A 58 -15.83 -22.74 3.63
CA ALA A 58 -14.87 -21.65 3.36
C ALA A 58 -15.50 -20.24 3.31
N TYR A 59 -16.82 -20.12 3.13
CA TYR A 59 -17.44 -18.85 2.80
C TYR A 59 -18.50 -18.50 3.84
N ARG A 60 -18.16 -17.67 4.83
CA ARG A 60 -19.17 -16.97 5.64
C ARG A 60 -19.54 -15.68 4.89
N PRO A 61 -20.75 -15.55 4.31
CA PRO A 61 -21.07 -14.38 3.51
C PRO A 61 -21.18 -13.10 4.37
N PRO A 62 -20.83 -11.92 3.82
CA PRO A 62 -20.16 -11.73 2.52
C PRO A 62 -18.66 -12.10 2.61
N TYR A 63 -18.15 -12.83 1.62
CA TYR A 63 -16.72 -13.14 1.55
C TYR A 63 -15.99 -11.94 0.95
N ARG A 64 -15.39 -11.12 1.81
CA ARG A 64 -14.63 -9.95 1.39
C ARG A 64 -13.19 -10.03 1.87
N PHE A 65 -12.26 -9.54 1.06
CA PHE A 65 -10.86 -9.49 1.42
C PHE A 65 -10.15 -8.31 0.75
N ILE A 66 -8.99 -7.94 1.30
CA ILE A 66 -8.09 -6.94 0.73
C ILE A 66 -7.02 -7.63 -0.09
N GLY A 67 -6.91 -7.26 -1.36
CA GLY A 67 -5.80 -7.64 -2.24
C GLY A 67 -4.67 -6.63 -2.22
N CYS A 68 -3.45 -7.13 -2.43
CA CYS A 68 -2.20 -6.39 -2.53
C CYS A 68 -1.43 -6.88 -3.77
N HIS A 69 -1.38 -6.04 -4.81
CA HIS A 69 -0.69 -6.36 -6.06
C HIS A 69 0.53 -5.44 -6.20
N LEU A 70 1.73 -6.01 -6.09
CA LEU A 70 2.96 -5.28 -6.42
C LEU A 70 3.05 -5.15 -7.92
N LEU A 71 3.26 -3.95 -8.43
CA LEU A 71 3.37 -3.64 -9.84
C LEU A 71 4.82 -3.35 -10.19
N ALA A 72 5.31 -3.90 -11.29
CA ALA A 72 6.65 -3.60 -11.78
C ALA A 72 6.66 -3.54 -13.30
N PRO A 73 7.45 -2.63 -13.90
CA PRO A 73 7.71 -2.71 -15.33
C PRO A 73 8.55 -3.97 -15.62
N GLY A 74 8.19 -4.72 -16.66
CA GLY A 74 8.92 -5.90 -17.12
C GLY A 74 10.25 -5.58 -17.82
N GLY A 75 10.58 -4.29 -17.99
CA GLY A 75 11.73 -3.83 -18.76
C GLY A 75 11.37 -3.41 -20.18
N LYS A 76 12.39 -3.10 -20.99
CA LYS A 76 12.20 -2.58 -22.36
C LYS A 76 11.55 -3.66 -23.23
N GLY A 77 10.30 -3.43 -23.65
CA GLY A 77 9.55 -4.33 -24.54
C GLY A 77 8.74 -5.44 -23.84
N PHE A 78 8.61 -5.43 -22.51
CA PHE A 78 7.94 -6.51 -21.76
C PHE A 78 6.73 -6.06 -20.93
N GLY A 79 6.18 -4.87 -21.22
CA GLY A 79 4.99 -4.34 -20.57
C GLY A 79 5.13 -4.19 -19.05
N TRP A 80 4.01 -4.28 -18.34
CA TRP A 80 3.96 -4.33 -16.87
C TRP A 80 3.65 -5.74 -16.38
N GLY A 81 4.11 -6.05 -15.17
CA GLY A 81 3.80 -7.28 -14.46
C GLY A 81 3.34 -6.99 -13.03
N TYR A 82 2.77 -8.01 -12.40
CA TYR A 82 2.33 -7.94 -11.03
C TYR A 82 2.68 -9.18 -10.20
N LYS A 83 2.71 -9.01 -8.89
CA LYS A 83 2.73 -10.08 -7.90
C LYS A 83 1.57 -9.87 -6.93
N GLY A 84 0.58 -10.77 -6.98
CA GLY A 84 -0.59 -10.74 -6.11
C GLY A 84 -0.33 -11.39 -4.76
N MET A 85 -0.87 -10.76 -3.72
CA MET A 85 -0.95 -11.20 -2.32
C MET A 85 -2.29 -10.68 -1.76
N ASP A 86 -2.68 -11.14 -0.58
CA ASP A 86 -3.85 -10.63 0.14
C ASP A 86 -3.55 -10.44 1.64
N GLU A 87 -4.51 -9.92 2.40
CA GLU A 87 -4.35 -9.67 3.84
C GLU A 87 -3.92 -10.93 4.63
N SER A 88 -4.39 -12.13 4.25
CA SER A 88 -4.15 -13.36 5.01
C SER A 88 -2.68 -13.77 5.06
N VAL A 89 -1.89 -13.41 4.05
CA VAL A 89 -0.44 -13.69 4.01
C VAL A 89 0.40 -12.60 4.68
N GLY A 90 -0.22 -11.55 5.23
CA GLY A 90 0.45 -10.48 5.97
C GLY A 90 1.57 -9.78 5.19
N PRO A 91 1.27 -9.12 4.06
CA PRO A 91 2.31 -8.52 3.22
C PRO A 91 3.08 -7.44 3.99
N VAL A 92 4.40 -7.33 3.77
CA VAL A 92 5.27 -6.31 4.41
C VAL A 92 5.07 -4.88 3.86
N TYR A 93 3.89 -4.61 3.29
CA TYR A 93 3.48 -3.33 2.72
C TYR A 93 2.32 -2.76 3.54
N TYR A 94 2.47 -1.51 3.98
CA TYR A 94 1.56 -0.90 4.96
C TYR A 94 0.84 0.34 4.43
N THR A 95 0.92 0.59 3.11
CA THR A 95 0.32 1.76 2.46
C THR A 95 -1.18 1.62 2.17
N CYS A 96 -1.79 0.48 2.53
CA CYS A 96 -3.20 0.19 2.32
C CYS A 96 -4.10 1.30 2.89
N PRO A 97 -5.10 1.81 2.14
CA PRO A 97 -6.03 2.80 2.67
C PRO A 97 -6.76 2.31 3.93
N LEU A 98 -6.81 3.15 4.99
CA LEU A 98 -7.47 2.79 6.25
C LEU A 98 -8.94 2.42 6.07
N ALA A 99 -9.64 3.09 5.14
CA ALA A 99 -11.04 2.82 4.85
C ALA A 99 -11.29 1.38 4.35
N TYR A 100 -10.28 0.68 3.82
CA TYR A 100 -10.46 -0.69 3.34
C TYR A 100 -10.56 -1.68 4.49
N LEU A 101 -9.90 -1.37 5.61
CA LEU A 101 -9.89 -2.23 6.80
C LEU A 101 -11.31 -2.41 7.36
N ASP A 102 -12.15 -1.39 7.24
CA ASP A 102 -13.52 -1.42 7.77
C ASP A 102 -14.52 -2.09 6.80
N LEU A 103 -14.12 -2.35 5.55
CA LEU A 103 -14.96 -2.95 4.52
C LEU A 103 -14.92 -4.49 4.50
N VAL A 104 -13.90 -5.09 5.10
CA VAL A 104 -13.66 -6.54 5.04
C VAL A 104 -13.41 -7.15 6.43
N PRO A 105 -13.85 -8.40 6.68
CA PRO A 105 -13.50 -9.13 7.90
C PRO A 105 -11.98 -9.18 8.14
N VAL A 106 -11.56 -9.19 9.40
CA VAL A 106 -10.13 -9.24 9.77
C VAL A 106 -9.55 -10.61 9.40
N ALA A 107 -8.58 -10.63 8.49
CA ALA A 107 -7.81 -11.83 8.17
C ALA A 107 -6.44 -11.83 8.88
N SER A 108 -5.84 -10.67 9.11
CA SER A 108 -4.57 -10.53 9.84
C SER A 108 -4.55 -9.28 10.72
N ALA A 109 -4.85 -9.46 12.02
CA ALA A 109 -4.87 -8.37 12.99
C ALA A 109 -3.50 -7.68 13.11
N ALA A 110 -2.42 -8.45 13.21
CA ALA A 110 -1.04 -7.94 13.30
C ALA A 110 -0.66 -7.08 12.08
N TRP A 111 -1.06 -7.49 10.88
CA TRP A 111 -0.82 -6.68 9.69
C TRP A 111 -1.60 -5.36 9.72
N ARG A 112 -2.88 -5.38 10.14
CA ARG A 112 -3.69 -4.16 10.26
C ARG A 112 -3.12 -3.17 11.27
N GLU A 113 -2.56 -3.64 12.38
CA GLU A 113 -1.86 -2.79 13.34
C GLU A 113 -0.69 -2.05 12.68
N GLN A 114 0.12 -2.75 11.88
CA GLN A 114 1.21 -2.15 11.13
C GLN A 114 0.73 -1.13 10.09
N VAL A 115 -0.38 -1.39 9.41
CA VAL A 115 -1.03 -0.40 8.52
C VAL A 115 -1.42 0.85 9.29
N ARG A 116 -2.10 0.70 10.44
CA ARG A 116 -2.50 1.83 11.29
C ARG A 116 -1.30 2.62 11.80
N ALA A 117 -0.26 1.92 12.27
CA ALA A 117 1.00 2.53 12.72
C ALA A 117 1.68 3.31 11.59
N TRP A 118 1.72 2.77 10.37
CA TRP A 118 2.30 3.46 9.22
C TRP A 118 1.57 4.76 8.88
N HIS A 119 0.22 4.76 8.90
CA HIS A 119 -0.57 5.97 8.65
C HIS A 119 -0.42 7.00 9.78
N ALA A 120 -0.30 6.55 11.04
CA ALA A 120 -0.03 7.42 12.17
C ALA A 120 1.35 8.08 12.03
N ALA A 121 2.40 7.30 11.74
CA ALA A 121 3.75 7.79 11.51
C ALA A 121 3.83 8.77 10.33
N ARG A 122 3.11 8.49 9.25
CA ARG A 122 2.98 9.40 8.10
C ARG A 122 2.34 10.75 8.44
N ASN A 123 1.43 10.78 9.41
CA ASN A 123 0.74 11.98 9.88
C ASN A 123 1.38 12.58 11.15
N ARG A 124 2.60 12.16 11.50
CA ARG A 124 3.37 12.70 12.62
C ARG A 124 3.43 14.22 12.53
N LYS A 125 3.23 14.88 13.68
CA LYS A 125 3.37 16.33 13.81
C LYS A 125 4.85 16.67 13.89
N VAL A 126 5.27 17.58 13.02
CA VAL A 126 6.66 18.02 12.89
C VAL A 126 6.66 19.54 12.82
N GLU A 127 7.54 20.17 13.59
CA GLU A 127 7.73 21.61 13.64
C GLU A 127 9.12 22.01 13.15
N VAL A 128 9.27 23.29 12.81
CA VAL A 128 10.58 23.85 12.45
C VAL A 128 11.50 23.75 13.67
N GLY A 129 12.73 23.27 13.45
CA GLY A 129 13.71 22.98 14.49
C GLY A 129 13.75 21.52 14.94
N ASP A 130 12.76 20.69 14.56
CA ASP A 130 12.82 19.25 14.86
C ASP A 130 13.94 18.58 14.06
N VAL A 131 14.64 17.63 14.68
CA VAL A 131 15.60 16.74 14.05
C VAL A 131 14.99 15.34 13.97
N LEU A 132 14.86 14.83 12.75
CA LEU A 132 14.30 13.52 12.45
C LEU A 132 15.43 12.54 12.15
N ILE A 133 15.43 11.37 12.81
CA ILE A 133 16.33 10.26 12.48
C ILE A 133 15.57 9.29 11.57
N LEU A 134 16.15 9.00 10.40
CA LEU A 134 15.54 8.25 9.32
C LEU A 134 16.17 6.86 9.20
N GLU A 135 15.34 5.86 8.90
CA GLU A 135 15.80 4.51 8.59
C GLU A 135 15.60 4.17 7.11
N GLY A 136 16.60 3.51 6.51
CA GLY A 136 16.53 3.03 5.12
C GLY A 136 16.75 4.10 4.06
N PHE A 137 17.30 5.25 4.44
CA PHE A 137 17.71 6.32 3.52
C PHE A 137 19.22 6.56 3.62
N ALA A 138 19.79 7.06 2.52
CA ALA A 138 21.18 7.53 2.51
C ALA A 138 21.40 8.76 3.43
N ILE A 139 20.33 9.49 3.74
CA ILE A 139 20.32 10.60 4.69
C ILE A 139 19.85 10.04 6.04
N PRO A 140 20.73 9.87 7.04
CA PRO A 140 20.40 9.23 8.30
C PRO A 140 19.63 10.16 9.25
N GLN A 141 19.75 11.47 9.08
CA GLN A 141 19.01 12.45 9.88
C GLN A 141 18.72 13.70 9.08
N LEU A 142 17.72 14.47 9.51
CA LEU A 142 17.31 15.69 8.84
C LEU A 142 16.79 16.71 9.85
N LYS A 143 17.30 17.94 9.84
CA LYS A 143 16.75 19.04 10.64
C LYS A 143 15.70 19.78 9.84
N ILE A 144 14.50 19.97 10.38
CA ILE A 144 13.45 20.70 9.69
C ILE A 144 13.72 22.20 9.80
N VAL A 145 13.86 22.85 8.65
CA VAL A 145 14.19 24.28 8.56
C VAL A 145 13.03 25.12 8.06
N GLU A 146 12.08 24.50 7.35
CA GLU A 146 10.92 25.21 6.81
C GLU A 146 9.66 24.33 6.85
N LYS A 147 8.53 24.97 7.16
CA LYS A 147 7.20 24.35 7.13
C LYS A 147 6.18 25.32 6.53
N GLN A 148 5.59 24.91 5.41
CA GLN A 148 4.48 25.60 4.76
C GLN A 148 3.29 24.62 4.64
N GLY A 149 2.38 24.66 5.61
CA GLY A 149 1.28 23.69 5.70
C GLY A 149 1.81 22.25 5.82
N ARG A 150 1.55 21.40 4.81
CA ARG A 150 2.07 20.02 4.73
C ARG A 150 3.41 19.90 3.98
N ARG A 151 3.93 20.99 3.41
CA ARG A 151 5.23 21.00 2.74
C ARG A 151 6.30 21.25 3.79
N LEU A 152 7.20 20.30 3.92
CA LEU A 152 8.32 20.35 4.85
C LEU A 152 9.62 20.37 4.05
N THR A 153 10.54 21.26 4.43
CA THR A 153 11.92 21.28 3.95
C THR A 153 12.81 21.01 5.14
N GLY A 154 13.70 20.05 5.00
CA GLY A 154 14.75 19.82 5.98
C GLY A 154 16.13 19.94 5.38
N GLU A 155 17.10 20.13 6.25
CA GLU A 155 18.50 20.34 5.94
C GLU A 155 19.31 19.16 6.47
N TYR A 156 20.27 18.70 5.67
CA TYR A 156 21.31 17.77 6.08
C TYR A 156 22.61 18.15 5.39
N GLN A 157 23.68 18.37 6.17
CA GLN A 157 25.01 18.75 5.67
C GLN A 157 24.98 19.98 4.72
N GLY A 158 24.17 20.99 5.05
CA GLY A 158 24.01 22.20 4.23
C GLY A 158 23.20 22.03 2.94
N GLN A 159 22.67 20.82 2.67
CA GLN A 159 21.79 20.55 1.53
C GLN A 159 20.33 20.52 1.97
N LEU A 160 19.46 21.11 1.16
CA LEU A 160 18.01 21.16 1.42
C LEU A 160 17.29 20.02 0.72
N TYR A 161 16.42 19.35 1.46
CA TYR A 161 15.63 18.23 1.00
C TYR A 161 14.15 18.45 1.29
N ARG A 162 13.31 18.15 0.30
CA ARG A 162 11.87 18.06 0.50
C ARG A 162 11.55 16.81 1.31
N VAL A 163 10.73 16.96 2.34
CA VAL A 163 10.30 15.86 3.22
C VAL A 163 8.84 15.48 2.89
N PRO A 164 8.61 14.53 1.96
CA PRO A 164 7.27 14.05 1.70
C PRO A 164 6.77 13.17 2.86
N PRO A 165 5.44 13.00 3.02
CA PRO A 165 4.87 12.18 4.10
C PRO A 165 5.41 10.74 4.17
N ARG A 166 5.83 10.17 3.04
CA ARG A 166 6.45 8.82 3.01
C ARG A 166 7.77 8.74 3.76
N VAL A 167 8.50 9.85 3.88
CA VAL A 167 9.74 9.93 4.68
C VAL A 167 9.38 9.99 6.17
N LEU A 168 8.32 10.72 6.54
CA LEU A 168 7.84 10.78 7.93
C LEU A 168 7.45 9.39 8.47
N ALA A 169 6.91 8.53 7.62
CA ALA A 169 6.57 7.15 7.98
C ALA A 169 7.80 6.25 8.29
N ARG A 170 9.02 6.75 8.06
CA ARG A 170 10.29 6.05 8.30
C ARG A 170 11.17 6.76 9.33
N VAL A 171 10.58 7.71 10.07
CA VAL A 171 11.23 8.38 11.19
C VAL A 171 11.20 7.44 12.39
N VAL A 172 12.39 7.06 12.85
CA VAL A 172 12.56 6.22 14.05
C VAL A 172 12.55 7.08 15.30
N GLU A 173 13.17 8.27 15.24
CA GLU A 173 13.26 9.19 16.37
C GLU A 173 13.03 10.64 15.91
N GLN A 174 12.39 11.43 16.77
CA GLN A 174 12.21 12.87 16.60
C GLN A 174 12.63 13.56 17.89
N ARG A 175 13.57 14.49 17.78
CA ARG A 175 14.05 15.32 18.90
C ARG A 175 14.02 16.79 18.53
N LYS A 176 13.93 17.68 19.51
CA LYS A 176 14.12 19.11 19.27
C LYS A 176 15.60 19.41 19.09
N ALA A 177 15.96 20.25 18.12
CA ALA A 177 17.29 20.86 18.12
C ALA A 177 17.43 21.71 19.39
N ALA A 178 18.52 21.48 20.13
CA ALA A 178 18.93 22.33 21.24
C ALA A 178 19.34 23.73 20.74
#